data_AF-A0A2B7X170-F1
#
_entry.id   AF-A0A2B7X170-F1
#
_cell.length_a   1.000
_cell.length_b   1.000
_cell.length_c   1.000
_cell.angle_alpha   90.00
_cell.angle_beta   90.00
_cell.angle_gamma   90.00
#
_symmetry.space_group_name_H-M   'P 1'
#
loop_
_entity.id
_entity.type
_entity.pdbx_description
1 polymer ?
#
loop_
_entity_poly.entity_id
_entity_poly.type
_entity_poly.pdbx_seq_one_letter_code
_entity_poly.pdbx_strand_id
1 'polypeptide(L)'
;MAAWCVGTAVQNNDGAQGMLLSKAPTALATLLNLSQTDPDTAVRRKAAYALSSAIRNYQPAMDELLRHLPENVKSEMGGSVDASDMDQVDKVVNWIRAATAAGATN
;
A
#
# COMPACT_ATOMS: atom_id res chain seq x y z
N MET A 1 3.68 -5.92 14.29
CA MET A 1 4.64 -4.81 14.51
C MET A 1 5.56 -4.57 13.32
N ALA A 2 6.06 -5.61 12.65
CA ALA A 2 6.93 -5.46 11.47
C ALA A 2 6.40 -4.49 10.40
N ALA A 3 5.12 -4.58 10.01
CA ALA A 3 4.53 -3.66 9.04
C ALA A 3 4.62 -2.18 9.46
N TRP A 4 4.43 -1.89 10.75
CA TRP A 4 4.57 -0.52 11.27
C TRP A 4 6.01 -0.01 11.15
N CYS A 5 6.99 -0.84 11.53
CA CYS A 5 8.40 -0.50 11.40
C CYS A 5 8.77 -0.19 9.95
N VAL A 6 8.28 -0.98 8.99
CA VAL A 6 8.47 -0.71 7.56
C VAL A 6 7.86 0.63 7.18
N GLY A 7 6.61 0.89 7.57
CA GLY A 7 5.92 2.15 7.26
C GLY A 7 6.67 3.37 7.79
N THR A 8 7.11 3.35 9.04
CA THR A 8 7.88 4.46 9.62
C THR A 8 9.25 4.62 8.96
N ALA A 9 9.91 3.53 8.55
CA ALA A 9 11.22 3.60 7.90
C ALA A 9 11.18 4.25 6.51
N VAL A 10 10.09 4.05 5.76
CA VAL A 10 9.98 4.53 4.36
C VAL A 10 9.16 5.80 4.21
N GLN A 11 8.48 6.27 5.26
CA GLN A 11 7.63 7.45 5.19
C GLN A 11 8.41 8.70 4.76
N ASN A 12 8.00 9.30 3.64
CA ASN A 12 8.61 10.50 3.06
C ASN A 12 10.14 10.36 2.85
N ASN A 13 10.60 9.16 2.48
CA ASN A 13 12.01 8.86 2.29
C ASN A 13 12.23 8.04 1.02
N ASP A 14 12.43 8.73 -0.10
CA ASP A 14 12.65 8.16 -1.43
C ASP A 14 13.79 7.12 -1.45
N GLY A 15 14.87 7.37 -0.70
CA GLY A 15 15.99 6.44 -0.59
C GLY A 15 15.60 5.12 0.07
N ALA A 16 14.83 5.19 1.17
CA ALA A 16 14.32 4.02 1.86
C ALA A 16 13.21 3.31 1.06
N GLN A 17 12.33 4.05 0.38
CA GLN A 17 11.32 3.49 -0.51
C GLN A 17 11.97 2.73 -1.68
N GLY A 18 13.01 3.30 -2.30
CA GLY A 18 13.79 2.63 -3.33
C GLY A 18 14.52 1.39 -2.83
N MET A 19 15.10 1.44 -1.63
CA MET A 19 15.70 0.26 -1.00
C MET A 19 14.66 -0.83 -0.72
N LEU A 20 13.46 -0.47 -0.28
CA LEU A 20 12.37 -1.43 -0.05
C LEU A 20 12.06 -2.19 -1.35
N LEU A 21 11.88 -1.50 -2.47
CA LEU A 21 11.63 -2.13 -3.77
C LEU A 21 12.80 -2.99 -4.25
N SER A 22 14.03 -2.50 -4.08
CA SER A 22 15.23 -3.19 -4.58
C SER A 22 15.60 -4.43 -3.75
N LYS A 23 15.54 -4.32 -2.43
CA LYS A 23 16.00 -5.37 -1.49
C LYS A 23 14.90 -6.34 -1.09
N ALA A 24 13.64 -5.91 -1.18
CA ALA A 24 12.48 -6.71 -0.80
C ALA A 24 11.36 -6.58 -1.85
N PRO A 25 11.54 -7.13 -3.07
CA PRO A 25 10.61 -6.94 -4.18
C PRO A 25 9.19 -7.46 -3.89
N THR A 26 9.05 -8.45 -3.00
CA THR A 26 7.74 -9.00 -2.60
C THR A 26 7.09 -8.24 -1.45
N ALA A 27 7.74 -7.21 -0.90
CA ALA A 27 7.25 -6.51 0.29
C ALA A 27 5.88 -5.85 0.04
N LEU A 28 5.69 -5.19 -1.10
CA LEU A 28 4.42 -4.52 -1.40
C LEU A 28 3.28 -5.51 -1.56
N ALA A 29 3.48 -6.61 -2.31
CA ALA A 29 2.50 -7.69 -2.43
C ALA A 29 2.16 -8.32 -1.07
N THR A 30 3.18 -8.52 -0.23
CA THR A 30 3.00 -9.09 1.12
C THR A 30 2.21 -8.17 2.03
N LEU A 31 2.54 -6.88 2.04
CA LEU A 31 1.80 -5.87 2.80
C LEU A 31 0.37 -5.71 2.29
N LEU A 32 0.16 -5.80 0.96
CA LEU A 32 -1.18 -5.76 0.37
C LEU A 32 -2.03 -6.93 0.85
N ASN A 33 -1.52 -8.16 0.75
CA ASN A 33 -2.21 -9.34 1.25
C ASN A 33 -2.51 -9.21 2.76
N LEU A 34 -1.51 -8.80 3.55
CA LEU A 34 -1.67 -8.58 5.00
C LEU A 34 -2.74 -7.53 5.32
N SER A 35 -2.85 -6.47 4.51
CA SER A 35 -3.87 -5.44 4.69
C SER A 35 -5.30 -5.93 4.43
N GLN A 36 -5.45 -7.02 3.69
CA GLN A 36 -6.75 -7.56 3.26
C GLN A 36 -7.18 -8.79 4.05
N THR A 37 -6.26 -9.68 4.42
CA THR A 37 -6.60 -11.03 4.89
C THR A 37 -6.25 -11.31 6.34
N ASP A 38 -5.43 -10.48 7.00
CA ASP A 38 -5.02 -10.77 8.38
C ASP A 38 -6.23 -10.72 9.32
N PRO A 39 -6.40 -11.69 10.24
CA PRO A 39 -7.54 -11.69 11.16
C PRO A 39 -7.52 -10.50 12.14
N ASP A 40 -6.34 -9.98 12.48
CA ASP A 40 -6.21 -8.84 13.38
C ASP A 40 -6.34 -7.51 12.60
N THR A 41 -7.42 -6.78 12.91
CA THR A 41 -7.68 -5.46 12.35
C THR A 41 -6.52 -4.48 12.60
N ALA A 42 -5.82 -4.58 13.73
CA ALA A 42 -4.67 -3.74 14.03
C ALA A 42 -3.48 -4.05 13.11
N VAL A 43 -3.29 -5.31 12.72
CA VAL A 43 -2.27 -5.72 11.74
C VAL A 43 -2.64 -5.19 10.36
N ARG A 44 -3.90 -5.36 9.92
CA ARG A 44 -4.39 -4.83 8.64
C ARG A 44 -4.16 -3.32 8.51
N ARG A 45 -4.49 -2.56 9.56
CA ARG A 45 -4.27 -1.10 9.60
C ARG A 45 -2.79 -0.71 9.49
N LYS A 46 -1.91 -1.45 10.16
CA LYS A 46 -0.45 -1.22 10.10
C LYS A 46 0.11 -1.52 8.71
N ALA A 47 -0.41 -2.56 8.05
CA ALA A 47 -0.05 -2.88 6.68
C ALA A 47 -0.50 -1.78 5.69
N ALA A 48 -1.74 -1.31 5.82
CA ALA A 48 -2.26 -0.20 5.02
C ALA A 48 -1.45 1.11 5.24
N TYR A 49 -1.03 1.39 6.47
CA TYR A 49 -0.13 2.51 6.77
C TYR A 49 1.24 2.35 6.10
N ALA A 50 1.81 1.15 6.11
CA ALA A 50 3.08 0.87 5.46
C ALA A 50 3.01 1.08 3.94
N LEU A 51 1.95 0.57 3.30
CA LEU A 51 1.70 0.76 1.86
C LEU A 51 1.54 2.25 1.52
N SER A 52 0.73 2.97 2.29
CA SER A 52 0.57 4.41 2.12
C SER A 52 1.89 5.17 2.23
N SER A 53 2.76 4.77 3.16
CA SER A 53 4.08 5.39 3.34
C SER A 53 5.04 5.04 2.21
N ALA A 54 4.92 3.85 1.61
CA ALA A 54 5.79 3.40 0.52
C ALA A 54 5.47 4.09 -0.82
N ILE A 55 4.19 4.42 -1.08
CA ILE A 55 3.74 4.91 -2.40
C ILE A 55 3.58 6.43 -2.50
N ARG A 56 3.41 7.14 -1.37
CA ARG A 56 3.23 8.61 -1.37
C ARG A 56 4.48 9.28 -1.93
N ASN A 57 4.28 10.16 -2.91
CA ASN A 57 5.32 10.91 -3.60
C ASN A 57 6.40 10.04 -4.28
N TYR A 58 6.16 8.74 -4.47
CA TYR A 58 7.15 7.82 -5.01
C TYR A 58 6.55 6.91 -6.08
N GLN A 59 6.60 7.39 -7.32
CA GLN A 59 6.02 6.73 -8.49
C GLN A 59 6.45 5.26 -8.67
N PRO A 60 7.72 4.88 -8.49
CA PRO A 60 8.12 3.49 -8.69
C PRO A 60 7.39 2.50 -7.77
N ALA A 61 7.09 2.90 -6.53
CA ALA A 61 6.33 2.04 -5.61
C ALA A 61 4.83 2.07 -5.91
N MET A 62 4.29 3.19 -6.39
CA MET A 62 2.92 3.26 -6.87
C MET A 62 2.71 2.30 -8.05
N ASP A 63 3.56 2.37 -9.07
CA ASP A 63 3.48 1.51 -10.24
C ASP A 63 3.60 0.03 -9.89
N GLU A 64 4.52 -0.30 -8.99
CA GLU A 64 4.67 -1.67 -8.49
C GLU A 64 3.43 -2.12 -7.72
N LEU A 65 2.90 -1.29 -6.82
CA LEU A 65 1.68 -1.62 -6.08
C LEU A 65 0.50 -1.87 -7.03
N LEU A 66 0.32 -1.00 -8.04
CA LEU A 66 -0.76 -1.14 -9.02
C LEU A 66 -0.71 -2.50 -9.69
N ARG A 67 0.47 -3.06 -10.03
CA ARG A 67 0.59 -4.40 -10.66
C ARG A 67 -0.09 -5.50 -9.85
N HIS A 68 -0.12 -5.38 -8.52
CA HIS A 68 -0.72 -6.36 -7.61
C HIS A 68 -2.22 -6.13 -7.37
N LEU A 69 -2.78 -5.01 -7.86
CA LEU A 69 -4.21 -4.74 -7.73
C LEU A 69 -5.03 -5.52 -8.77
N PRO A 70 -6.25 -5.95 -8.42
CA PRO A 70 -7.20 -6.49 -9.38
C PRO A 70 -7.52 -5.49 -10.52
N GLU A 71 -7.76 -5.99 -11.74
CA GLU A 71 -8.03 -5.16 -12.93
C GLU A 71 -9.26 -4.26 -12.78
N ASN A 72 -10.30 -4.72 -12.08
CA ASN A 72 -11.48 -3.89 -11.79
C ASN A 72 -11.12 -2.66 -10.95
N VAL A 73 -10.22 -2.82 -9.98
CA VAL A 73 -9.77 -1.73 -9.11
C VAL A 73 -8.86 -0.78 -9.87
N LYS A 74 -7.93 -1.29 -10.69
CA LYS A 74 -7.09 -0.45 -11.56
C LYS A 74 -7.93 0.44 -12.47
N SER A 75 -9.00 -0.12 -13.03
CA SER A 75 -9.94 0.59 -13.91
C SER A 75 -10.68 1.69 -13.16
N GLU A 76 -11.14 1.43 -11.93
CA GLU A 76 -11.77 2.44 -11.05
C GLU A 76 -10.82 3.58 -10.68
N MET A 77 -9.52 3.31 -10.57
CA MET A 77 -8.49 4.30 -10.26
C MET A 77 -8.04 5.13 -11.48
N GLY A 78 -8.58 4.86 -12.68
CA GLY A 78 -8.23 5.60 -13.91
C GLY A 78 -7.05 5.02 -14.70
N GLY A 79 -6.64 3.78 -14.42
CA GLY A 79 -5.63 3.03 -15.18
C GLY A 79 -4.17 3.41 -14.86
N SER A 80 -3.88 4.68 -14.66
CA SER A 80 -2.58 5.18 -14.18
C SER A 80 -2.79 6.11 -12.99
N VAL A 81 -1.99 5.96 -11.95
CA VAL A 81 -2.04 6.81 -10.75
C VAL A 81 -0.76 7.62 -10.64
N ASP A 82 -0.87 8.94 -10.58
CA ASP A 82 0.25 9.83 -10.27
C ASP A 82 0.50 9.82 -8.74
N ALA A 83 1.68 9.38 -8.33
CA ALA A 83 2.07 9.29 -6.92
C ALA A 83 2.29 10.64 -6.24
N SER A 84 2.41 11.72 -7.01
CA SER A 84 2.46 13.11 -6.52
C SER A 84 1.07 13.76 -6.46
N ASP A 85 0.06 13.17 -7.12
CA ASP A 85 -1.33 13.59 -6.98
C ASP A 85 -1.96 12.93 -5.74
N MET A 86 -2.02 13.70 -4.66
CA MET A 86 -2.51 13.23 -3.37
C MET A 86 -3.98 12.79 -3.39
N ASP A 87 -4.81 13.34 -4.28
CA ASP A 87 -6.19 12.91 -4.43
C ASP A 87 -6.26 11.50 -5.04
N GLN A 88 -5.41 11.22 -6.03
CA GLN A 88 -5.32 9.88 -6.61
C GLN A 88 -4.70 8.88 -5.64
N VAL A 89 -3.64 9.27 -4.93
CA VAL A 89 -3.03 8.42 -3.90
C VAL A 89 -4.04 8.09 -2.79
N ASP A 90 -4.82 9.07 -2.35
CA ASP A 90 -5.81 8.85 -1.30
C ASP A 90 -6.94 7.93 -1.75
N LYS A 91 -7.34 7.93 -3.03
CA LYS A 91 -8.29 6.92 -3.57
C LYS A 91 -7.74 5.50 -3.40
N VAL A 92 -6.48 5.26 -3.78
CA VAL A 92 -5.83 3.96 -3.62
C VAL A 92 -5.74 3.55 -2.14
N VAL A 93 -5.27 4.46 -1.29
CA VAL A 93 -5.11 4.20 0.15
C VAL A 93 -6.45 3.94 0.84
N ASN A 94 -7.50 4.69 0.46
CA ASN A 94 -8.83 4.50 1.02
C ASN A 94 -9.44 3.16 0.61
N TRP A 95 -9.21 2.71 -0.63
CA TRP A 95 -9.61 1.37 -1.06
C TRP A 95 -8.91 0.27 -0.24
N ILE A 96 -7.60 0.38 -0.04
CA ILE A 96 -6.83 -0.55 0.83
C ILE A 96 -7.40 -0.55 2.25
N ARG A 97 -7.70 0.64 2.79
CA ARG A 97 -8.25 0.80 4.14
C ARG A 97 -9.69 0.30 4.28
N ALA A 98 -10.51 0.39 3.24
CA ALA A 98 -11.88 -0.14 3.26
C ALA A 98 -11.88 -1.64 3.56
N ALA A 99 -10.94 -2.39 2.97
CA ALA A 99 -10.75 -3.82 3.27
C ALA A 99 -10.35 -4.06 4.74
N THR A 100 -9.60 -3.13 5.37
CA THR A 100 -9.23 -3.26 6.78
C THR A 100 -10.44 -3.20 7.72
N ALA A 101 -11.52 -2.52 7.34
CA ALA A 101 -12.75 -2.43 8.11
C ALA A 101 -13.72 -3.61 7.82
N ALA A 102 -13.72 -4.12 6.59
CA ALA A 102 -14.62 -5.17 6.14
C ALA A 102 -14.28 -6.58 6.70
N GLY A 103 -13.03 -6.83 7.09
CA GLY A 103 -12.59 -8.12 7.66
C GLY A 103 -13.09 -8.43 9.09
N ALA A 104 -14.13 -7.76 9.58
CA ALA A 104 -14.75 -8.02 10.90
C ALA A 104 -15.95 -8.99 10.82
N THR A 105 -16.31 -9.48 9.64
CA THR A 105 -17.39 -10.45 9.46
C THR A 105 -16.86 -11.68 8.73
N ASN A 106 -16.49 -12.69 9.51
CA ASN A 106 -16.76 -14.12 9.27
C ASN A 106 -16.48 -14.88 10.56
#